data_AF-A0A7Z0RYJ2-F1
#
_entry.id   AF-A0A7Z0RYJ2-F1
#
_cell.length_a   1.000
_cell.length_b   1.000
_cell.length_c   1.000
_cell.angle_alpha   90.00
_cell.angle_beta   90.00
_cell.angle_gamma   90.00
#
_symmetry.space_group_name_H-M   'P 1'
#
loop_
_entity.id
_entity.type
_entity.pdbx_description
1 polymer ?
#
loop_
_entity_poly.entity_id
_entity_poly.type
_entity_poly.pdbx_seq_one_letter_code
_entity_poly.pdbx_strand_id
1 'polypeptide(L)'
;MHFRIRRHVVQLVRMTYDSAIKRGRAEVVGSVKLANPVLPDTLRAKLTNVELVEFESWLTTHHRTDQLKQELAALTLAEQMAQAQRWFERQEENQEEAQLVADELLVNWQLLRKVLKRHGLLE
;
A
#
# COMPACT_ATOMS: atom_id res chain seq x y z
N MET A 1 15.18 6.68 -12.64
CA MET A 1 13.74 6.69 -13.00
C MET A 1 12.89 7.02 -11.78
N HIS A 2 11.69 7.57 -11.93
CA HIS A 2 10.80 7.90 -10.82
C HIS A 2 9.54 7.01 -10.84
N PHE A 3 9.19 6.44 -9.68
CA PHE A 3 8.00 5.60 -9.52
C PHE A 3 6.93 6.36 -8.77
N ARG A 4 5.83 6.68 -9.44
CA ARG A 4 4.73 7.44 -8.85
C ARG A 4 3.54 6.52 -8.58
N ILE A 5 3.17 6.37 -7.31
CA ILE A 5 2.00 5.59 -6.91
C ILE A 5 0.75 6.47 -6.99
N ARG A 6 -0.28 5.98 -7.69
CA ARG A 6 -1.61 6.60 -7.76
C ARG A 6 -2.69 5.52 -7.59
N ARG A 7 -3.45 5.59 -6.50
CA ARG A 7 -4.49 4.60 -6.14
C ARG A 7 -3.93 3.17 -6.24
N HIS A 8 -4.28 2.42 -7.30
CA HIS A 8 -3.90 1.03 -7.51
C HIS A 8 -2.84 0.82 -8.60
N VAL A 9 -2.18 1.90 -9.05
CA VAL A 9 -1.28 1.87 -10.19
C VAL A 9 0.03 2.60 -9.87
N VAL A 10 1.13 2.03 -10.32
CA VAL A 10 2.47 2.61 -10.26
C VAL A 10 2.81 3.10 -11.66
N GLN A 11 3.05 4.41 -11.80
CA GLN A 11 3.50 5.01 -13.05
C GLN A 11 5.02 5.06 -13.08
N LEU A 12 5.59 4.56 -14.17
CA LEU A 12 7.02 4.61 -14.44
C LEU A 12 7.30 5.92 -15.19
N VAL A 13 7.92 6.87 -14.51
CA VAL A 13 8.16 8.23 -15.01
C VAL A 13 9.63 8.41 -15.29
N ARG A 14 9.98 8.56 -16.56
CA ARG A 14 11.33 8.91 -17.02
C ARG A 14 11.43 10.43 -17.10
N MET A 15 12.55 11.00 -16.65
CA MET A 15 12.86 12.40 -16.94
C MET A 15 13.80 12.46 -18.14
N THR A 16 13.38 13.14 -19.19
CA THR A 16 14.17 13.39 -20.40
C THR A 16 14.44 14.88 -20.52
N TYR A 17 15.65 15.27 -20.92
CA TYR A 17 15.94 16.68 -21.18
C TYR A 17 15.21 17.13 -22.45
N ASP A 18 14.39 18.18 -22.33
CA ASP A 18 13.70 18.78 -23.47
C ASP A 18 14.43 20.07 -23.86
N SER A 19 15.07 20.05 -25.04
CA SER A 19 15.87 21.15 -25.56
C SER A 19 15.02 22.37 -25.95
N ALA A 20 13.71 22.20 -26.17
CA ALA A 20 12.82 23.32 -26.52
C ALA A 20 12.53 24.20 -25.30
N ILE A 21 12.32 23.59 -24.13
CA ILE A 21 12.05 24.30 -22.87
C ILE A 21 13.30 24.45 -21.98
N LYS A 22 14.45 23.91 -22.43
CA LYS A 22 15.73 23.84 -21.68
C LYS A 22 15.58 23.26 -20.26
N ARG A 23 14.60 22.37 -20.06
CA ARG A 23 14.26 21.77 -18.76
C ARG A 23 13.96 20.27 -18.91
N GLY A 24 14.08 19.53 -17.83
CA GLY A 24 13.68 18.12 -17.79
C GLY A 24 12.16 17.98 -17.91
N ARG A 25 11.69 17.23 -18.90
CA ARG A 25 10.29 16.84 -19.07
C ARG A 25 10.08 15.45 -18.47
N ALA A 26 9.04 15.31 -17.65
CA ALA A 26 8.62 14.02 -17.12
C ALA A 26 7.72 13.33 -18.14
N GLU A 27 8.14 12.17 -18.63
CA GLU A 27 7.37 11.31 -19.53
C GLU A 27 6.97 10.03 -18.81
N VAL A 28 5.68 9.69 -18.90
CA VAL A 28 5.18 8.43 -18.36
C VAL A 28 5.44 7.32 -19.39
N VAL A 29 6.42 6.47 -19.12
CA VAL A 29 6.81 5.35 -19.99
C VAL A 29 5.75 4.25 -19.98
N GLY A 30 5.10 4.06 -18.83
CA GLY A 30 3.99 3.14 -18.68
C GLY A 30 3.51 3.03 -17.23
N SER A 31 2.64 2.06 -16.99
CA SER A 31 2.05 1.85 -15.67
C SER A 31 1.83 0.37 -15.37
N VAL A 32 2.00 0.01 -14.09
CA VAL A 32 1.79 -1.36 -13.58
C VAL A 32 0.84 -1.33 -12.39
N LYS A 33 0.18 -2.46 -12.10
CA LYS A 33 -0.72 -2.57 -10.95
C LYS A 33 0.09 -2.60 -9.65
N LEU A 34 -0.32 -1.83 -8.65
CA LEU A 34 0.36 -1.79 -7.34
C LEU A 34 0.25 -3.13 -6.59
N ALA A 35 -0.89 -3.81 -6.70
CA ALA A 35 -1.15 -5.08 -6.00
C ALA A 35 -0.30 -6.24 -6.53
N ASN A 36 0.04 -6.22 -7.82
CA ASN A 36 0.95 -7.17 -8.44
C ASN A 36 1.71 -6.46 -9.57
N PRO A 37 2.81 -5.77 -9.24
CA PRO A 37 3.56 -4.95 -10.19
C PRO A 37 4.44 -5.83 -11.08
N VAL A 38 3.81 -6.58 -11.98
CA VAL A 38 4.47 -7.31 -13.05
C VAL A 38 4.66 -6.37 -14.24
N LEU A 39 5.89 -6.28 -14.74
CA LEU A 39 6.18 -5.58 -15.99
C LEU A 39 5.72 -6.46 -17.17
N PRO A 40 4.74 -6.03 -17.98
CA PRO A 40 4.42 -6.72 -19.22
C PRO A 40 5.59 -6.59 -20.21
N ASP A 41 5.76 -7.59 -21.09
CA ASP A 41 6.89 -7.64 -22.05
C ASP A 41 6.97 -6.39 -22.94
N THR A 42 5.82 -5.81 -23.28
CA THR A 42 5.70 -4.57 -24.06
C THR A 42 6.27 -3.34 -23.33
N LEU A 43 6.23 -3.32 -22.00
CA LEU A 43 6.82 -2.27 -21.18
C LEU A 43 8.29 -2.57 -20.89
N ARG A 44 8.64 -3.85 -20.68
CA ARG A 44 10.03 -4.29 -20.50
C ARG A 44 10.91 -3.90 -21.70
N ALA A 45 10.38 -4.03 -22.92
CA ALA A 45 11.09 -3.65 -24.15
C ALA A 45 11.32 -2.12 -24.31
N LYS A 46 10.56 -1.28 -23.59
CA LYS A 46 10.71 0.20 -23.63
C LYS A 46 11.68 0.73 -22.58
N LEU A 47 12.06 -0.10 -21.62
CA LEU A 47 12.94 0.24 -20.52
C LEU A 47 14.38 -0.12 -20.88
N THR A 48 15.30 0.74 -20.46
CA THR A 48 16.73 0.44 -20.50
C THR A 48 17.11 -0.53 -19.38
N ASN A 49 18.24 -1.23 -19.52
CA ASN A 49 18.72 -2.15 -18.47
C ASN A 49 18.88 -1.47 -17.11
N VAL A 50 19.30 -0.19 -17.09
CA VAL A 50 19.41 0.60 -15.85
C VAL A 50 18.04 0.79 -15.20
N GLU A 51 17.02 1.13 -15.98
CA GLU A 51 15.66 1.35 -15.47
C GLU A 51 14.99 0.05 -15.01
N LEU A 52 15.33 -1.08 -15.63
CA LEU A 52 14.89 -2.40 -15.16
C LEU A 52 15.46 -2.73 -13.78
N VAL A 53 16.76 -2.51 -13.57
CA VAL A 53 17.41 -2.71 -12.26
C VAL A 53 16.82 -1.77 -11.21
N GLU A 54 16.58 -0.50 -11.56
CA GLU A 54 15.91 0.46 -10.67
C GLU A 54 14.49 0.02 -10.31
N PHE A 55 13.73 -0.53 -11.25
CA PHE A 55 12.38 -1.06 -11.00
C PHE A 55 12.41 -2.27 -10.06
N GLU A 56 13.32 -3.22 -10.28
CA GLU A 56 13.47 -4.40 -9.41
C GLU A 56 13.89 -4.01 -7.98
N SER A 57 14.79 -3.03 -7.84
CA SER A 57 15.19 -2.48 -6.54
C SER A 57 14.02 -1.78 -5.83
N TRP A 58 13.24 -0.98 -6.56
CA TRP A 58 12.03 -0.36 -6.05
C TRP A 58 11.00 -1.40 -5.63
N LEU A 59 10.79 -2.44 -6.43
CA LEU A 59 9.85 -3.52 -6.16
C LEU A 59 10.20 -4.25 -4.86
N THR A 60 11.47 -4.61 -4.69
CA THR A 60 11.99 -5.26 -3.48
C THR A 60 11.80 -4.39 -2.25
N THR A 61 12.12 -3.09 -2.38
CA THR A 61 11.94 -2.11 -1.31
C THR A 61 10.46 -1.93 -0.93
N HIS A 62 9.58 -1.89 -1.94
CA HIS A 62 8.15 -1.76 -1.75
C HIS A 62 7.57 -2.97 -1.01
N HIS A 63 7.90 -4.18 -1.45
CA HIS A 63 7.49 -5.41 -0.76
C HIS A 63 8.01 -5.45 0.68
N ARG A 64 9.26 -5.08 0.91
CA ARG A 64 9.82 -5.04 2.26
C ARG A 64 9.08 -4.03 3.13
N THR A 65 8.78 -2.85 2.59
CA THR A 65 8.03 -1.81 3.29
C THR A 65 6.62 -2.28 3.65
N ASP A 66 5.95 -2.98 2.74
CA ASP A 66 4.61 -3.52 2.98
C ASP A 66 4.62 -4.59 4.09
N GLN A 67 5.59 -5.52 4.06
CA GLN A 67 5.78 -6.50 5.13
C GLN A 67 6.02 -5.83 6.49
N LEU A 68 6.87 -4.80 6.55
CA LEU A 68 7.14 -4.07 7.78
C LEU A 68 5.89 -3.35 8.31
N LYS A 69 5.06 -2.80 7.42
CA LYS A 69 3.76 -2.21 7.81
C LYS A 69 2.81 -3.25 8.38
N GLN A 70 2.74 -4.43 7.78
CA GLN A 70 1.92 -5.53 8.27
C GLN A 70 2.38 -6.01 9.65
N GLU A 71 3.70 -6.14 9.84
CA GLU A 71 4.30 -6.53 11.11
C GLU A 71 4.03 -5.47 12.20
N LEU A 72 4.27 -4.19 11.89
CA LEU A 72 3.96 -3.09 12.80
C LEU A 72 2.47 -3.06 13.19
N ALA A 73 1.58 -3.26 12.21
CA ALA A 73 0.15 -3.31 12.47
C ALA A 73 -0.22 -4.46 13.42
N ALA A 74 0.33 -5.65 13.21
CA ALA A 74 0.08 -6.80 14.08
C ALA A 74 0.59 -6.57 15.52
N LEU A 75 1.77 -5.97 15.68
CA LEU A 75 2.37 -5.70 16.99
C LEU A 75 1.69 -4.57 17.76
N THR A 76 1.13 -3.58 17.06
CA THR A 76 0.48 -2.41 17.69
C THR A 76 -1.03 -2.58 17.83
N LEU A 77 -1.64 -3.58 17.19
CA LEU A 77 -3.09 -3.77 17.16
C LEU A 77 -3.71 -3.84 18.56
N ALA A 78 -3.09 -4.55 19.50
CA ALA A 78 -3.60 -4.68 20.86
C ALA A 78 -3.71 -3.32 21.57
N GLU A 79 -2.70 -2.46 21.39
CA GLU A 79 -2.71 -1.09 21.92
C GLU A 79 -3.81 -0.26 21.25
N GLN A 80 -3.91 -0.33 19.92
CA GLN A 80 -4.93 0.39 19.17
C GLN A 80 -6.36 -0.03 19.57
N MET A 81 -6.59 -1.32 19.84
CA MET A 81 -7.89 -1.81 20.34
C MET A 81 -8.22 -1.25 21.73
N ALA A 82 -7.24 -1.17 22.63
CA ALA A 82 -7.44 -0.57 23.95
C ALA A 82 -7.75 0.94 23.87
N GLN A 83 -7.13 1.65 22.93
CA GLN A 83 -7.43 3.06 22.68
C GLN A 83 -8.84 3.24 22.07
N ALA A 84 -9.21 2.37 21.12
CA ALA A 84 -10.54 2.37 20.50
C ALA A 84 -11.63 2.13 21.55
N GLN A 85 -11.44 1.18 22.47
CA GLN A 85 -12.37 0.95 23.59
C GLN A 85 -12.62 2.24 24.39
N ARG A 86 -11.55 2.94 24.79
CA ARG A 86 -11.67 4.21 25.52
C ARG A 86 -12.34 5.32 24.72
N TRP A 87 -12.23 5.28 23.39
CA TRP A 87 -12.94 6.21 22.53
C TRP A 87 -14.44 5.91 22.53
N PHE A 88 -14.83 4.64 22.34
CA PHE A 88 -16.24 4.22 22.38
C PHE A 88 -16.91 4.52 23.72
N GLU A 89 -16.21 4.32 24.84
CA GLU A 89 -16.72 4.65 26.18
C GLU A 89 -17.04 6.15 26.36
N ARG A 90 -16.48 7.04 25.54
CA ARG A 90 -16.74 8.49 25.59
C ARG A 90 -17.85 8.95 24.66
N GLN A 91 -18.31 8.10 23.74
CA GLN A 91 -19.29 8.47 22.73
C GLN A 91 -20.71 8.31 23.29
N GLU A 92 -21.14 9.26 24.13
CA GLU A 92 -22.53 9.33 24.62
C GLU A 92 -23.44 10.11 23.65
N GLU A 93 -22.91 11.10 22.92
CA GLU A 93 -23.70 12.03 22.09
C GLU A 93 -23.68 11.71 20.58
N ASN A 94 -22.62 11.05 20.06
CA ASN A 94 -22.46 10.75 18.62
C ASN A 94 -22.58 9.24 18.32
N GLN A 95 -23.73 8.65 18.63
CA GLN A 95 -23.97 7.21 18.45
C GLN A 95 -23.91 6.75 16.98
N GLU A 96 -24.29 7.60 16.02
CA GLU A 96 -24.27 7.24 14.59
C GLU A 96 -22.85 7.03 14.06
N GLU A 97 -21.91 7.92 14.42
CA GLU A 97 -20.50 7.80 14.02
C GLU A 97 -19.83 6.60 14.69
N ALA A 98 -20.12 6.39 15.98
CA ALA A 98 -19.66 5.22 16.71
C ALA A 98 -20.16 3.91 16.05
N GLN A 99 -21.42 3.86 15.61
CA GLN A 99 -21.97 2.68 14.96
C GLN A 99 -21.24 2.35 13.64
N LEU A 100 -20.96 3.36 12.80
CA LEU A 100 -20.22 3.16 11.54
C LEU A 100 -18.82 2.59 11.78
N VAL A 101 -18.10 3.12 12.77
CA VAL A 101 -16.75 2.62 13.12
C VAL A 101 -16.83 1.21 13.71
N ALA A 102 -17.84 0.92 14.53
CA ALA A 102 -18.05 -0.41 15.10
C ALA A 102 -18.33 -1.47 14.02
N ASP A 103 -19.15 -1.16 13.03
CA ASP A 103 -19.47 -2.06 11.92
C ASP A 103 -18.22 -2.40 11.10
N GLU A 104 -17.40 -1.39 10.77
CA GLU A 104 -16.13 -1.60 10.06
C GLU A 104 -15.15 -2.44 10.89
N LEU A 105 -15.05 -2.16 12.20
CA LEU A 105 -14.17 -2.91 13.11
C LEU A 105 -14.59 -4.38 13.22
N LEU A 106 -15.90 -4.66 13.33
CA LEU A 106 -16.43 -6.01 13.44
C LEU A 106 -16.11 -6.85 12.20
N VAL A 107 -16.29 -6.29 10.99
CA VAL A 107 -15.96 -6.99 9.74
C VAL A 107 -14.47 -7.36 9.70
N ASN A 108 -13.59 -6.40 10.02
CA ASN A 108 -12.15 -6.64 10.00
C ASN A 108 -11.69 -7.61 11.11
N TRP A 109 -12.32 -7.55 12.29
CA TRP A 109 -12.06 -8.48 13.38
C TRP A 109 -12.43 -9.92 13.01
N GLN A 110 -13.56 -10.14 12.33
CA GLN A 110 -13.96 -11.47 11.86
C GLN A 110 -12.96 -12.04 10.86
N LEU A 111 -12.44 -11.21 9.94
CA LEU A 111 -11.42 -11.62 8.97
C LEU A 111 -10.12 -12.02 9.67
N LEU A 112 -9.66 -11.21 10.63
CA LEU A 112 -8.47 -11.52 11.42
C LEU A 112 -8.66 -12.81 12.24
N ARG A 113 -9.79 -12.95 12.94
CA ARG A 113 -10.12 -14.15 13.72
C ARG A 113 -10.11 -15.41 12.84
N LYS A 114 -10.64 -15.33 11.61
CA LYS A 114 -10.62 -16.44 10.64
C LYS A 114 -9.18 -16.85 10.27
N VAL A 115 -8.29 -15.88 10.09
CA VAL A 115 -6.87 -16.14 9.83
C VAL A 115 -6.20 -16.78 11.05
N LEU A 116 -6.38 -16.22 12.24
CA LEU A 116 -5.81 -16.75 13.48
C LEU A 116 -6.27 -18.20 13.75
N LYS A 117 -7.57 -18.48 13.59
CA LYS A 117 -8.11 -19.84 13.72
C LYS A 117 -7.52 -20.80 12.68
N ARG A 118 -7.39 -20.36 11.42
CA ARG A 118 -6.77 -21.17 10.36
C ARG A 118 -5.33 -21.55 10.69
N HIS A 119 -4.61 -20.66 11.37
CA HIS A 119 -3.23 -20.89 11.80
C HIS A 119 -3.12 -21.56 13.18
N GLY A 120 -4.23 -21.94 13.81
CA GLY A 120 -4.23 -22.60 15.13
C GLY A 120 -3.82 -21.68 16.29
N LEU A 121 -3.89 -20.35 16.10
CA LEU A 121 -3.53 -19.35 17.11
C LEU A 121 -4.72 -18.96 18.02
N LEU A 122 -5.90 -19.51 17.73
CA LEU A 122 -7.11 -19.40 18.53
C LEU A 122 -7.78 -20.77 18.59
N GLU A 123 -8.36 -21.11 19.74
CA GLU A 123 -9.23 -22.28 19.92
C GLU A 123 -10.52 -22.20 19.07
#